data_AF-A0A964U743-F1
#
_entry.id   AF-A0A964U743-F1
#
_cell.length_a   1.000
_cell.length_b   1.000
_cell.length_c   1.000
_cell.angle_alpha   90.00
_cell.angle_beta   90.00
_cell.angle_gamma   90.00
#
_symmetry.space_group_name_H-M   'P 1'
#
loop_
_entity.id
_entity.type
_entity.pdbx_description
1 polymer ?
#
loop_
_entity_poly.entity_id
_entity_poly.type
_entity_poly.pdbx_seq_one_letter_code
_entity_poly.pdbx_strand_id
1 'polypeptide(L)'
;MSVSPPETPGASPKDALTRPVWSVFGMPVDAVSLEEAEAAVRAAVRERRRLSFVTPNLNWLVRALKDDTAMRQIREADLSLADGAPVVWMARKLGAPVPERVAGSDLFDRLRRKRPGEAPIRVYFLGGRAGAAEKAAERLNAENGGMIACGHLNPGYGDVASMSAPVILDTINRARADFLVVSLGAAKGQAWISANQHRLNAPVIAHLGAVVDFVAGTVPRAPESWAQNGFEWLWRIRSEPGLIGRYGRDGWALLRLVPGRLWPLQRDLAHQGEADNVPARASFARNGAGSEVRLSGALVSGGLDDVLAALQAARRAGGEIRIDLSGACRVDAAFAGLLLTLGEAVRRAGHRLEVRGAGAGPARVLRALGIEMAPHGAQPAAMSADPCPS
;
A
#
# COMPACT_ATOMS: atom_id res chain seq x y z
N MET A 1 27.33 21.28 29.87
CA MET A 1 27.40 20.98 28.42
C MET A 1 26.24 20.06 28.09
N SER A 2 25.16 20.63 27.57
CA SER A 2 23.92 19.91 27.27
C SER A 2 24.04 19.35 25.86
N VAL A 3 24.18 18.03 25.73
CA VAL A 3 24.18 17.34 24.43
C VAL A 3 22.72 17.10 24.06
N SER A 4 22.23 17.84 23.07
CA SER A 4 20.94 17.58 22.44
C SER A 4 20.96 16.20 21.77
N PRO A 5 19.88 15.40 21.86
CA PRO A 5 19.80 14.14 21.14
C PRO A 5 19.72 14.38 19.63
N PRO A 6 20.16 13.41 18.80
CA PRO A 6 20.12 13.55 17.34
C PRO A 6 18.66 13.61 16.86
N GLU A 7 18.35 14.64 16.08
CA GLU A 7 17.10 14.72 15.32
C GLU A 7 17.03 13.53 14.37
N THR A 8 16.13 12.59 14.66
CA THR A 8 15.69 11.59 13.70
C THR A 8 14.75 12.28 12.73
N PRO A 9 14.95 12.21 11.40
CA PRO A 9 14.02 12.77 10.45
C PRO A 9 12.74 11.93 10.48
N GLY A 10 11.80 12.31 11.34
CA GLY A 10 10.44 11.78 11.33
C GLY A 10 9.82 12.10 9.98
N ALA A 11 9.75 11.10 9.10
CA ALA A 11 9.07 11.18 7.82
C ALA A 11 7.57 11.40 8.04
N SER A 12 7.19 12.66 8.21
CA SER A 12 5.82 13.12 7.97
C SER A 12 5.56 12.92 6.46
N PRO A 13 4.50 12.21 6.01
CA PRO A 13 4.20 12.09 4.60
C PRO A 13 3.60 13.43 4.11
N LYS A 14 4.46 14.45 3.94
CA LYS A 14 4.09 15.78 3.41
C LYS A 14 3.97 15.79 1.89
N ASP A 15 4.31 14.70 1.21
CA ASP A 15 4.01 14.48 -0.21
C ASP A 15 3.88 12.97 -0.47
N ALA A 16 2.92 12.54 -1.29
CA ALA A 16 2.80 11.13 -1.66
C ALA A 16 4.11 10.61 -2.28
N LEU A 17 4.87 11.46 -2.98
CA LEU A 17 6.12 11.08 -3.65
C LEU A 17 7.34 10.93 -2.71
N THR A 18 7.24 11.35 -1.44
CA THR A 18 8.31 11.15 -0.45
C THR A 18 8.16 9.85 0.34
N ARG A 19 7.18 9.02 -0.04
CA ARG A 19 6.90 7.73 0.58
C ARG A 19 7.98 6.71 0.17
N PRO A 20 8.61 5.98 1.10
CA PRO A 20 9.68 5.02 0.79
C PRO A 20 9.08 3.72 0.23
N VAL A 21 8.71 3.74 -1.06
CA VAL A 21 7.99 2.65 -1.73
C VAL A 21 8.87 1.90 -2.72
N TRP A 22 8.81 0.58 -2.65
CA TRP A 22 9.35 -0.32 -3.67
C TRP A 22 8.22 -1.10 -4.34
N SER A 23 8.36 -1.38 -5.63
CA SER A 23 7.45 -2.28 -6.34
C SER A 23 7.89 -3.74 -6.17
N VAL A 24 6.94 -4.59 -5.77
CA VAL A 24 7.05 -6.05 -5.84
C VAL A 24 6.03 -6.55 -6.86
N PHE A 25 6.46 -6.72 -8.10
CA PHE A 25 5.60 -7.13 -9.23
C PHE A 25 4.36 -6.26 -9.42
N GLY A 26 4.49 -4.95 -9.22
CA GLY A 26 3.40 -3.99 -9.35
C GLY A 26 2.67 -3.68 -8.05
N MET A 27 2.92 -4.46 -6.99
CA MET A 27 2.38 -4.22 -5.66
C MET A 27 3.32 -3.27 -4.90
N PRO A 28 2.87 -2.10 -4.43
CA PRO A 28 3.71 -1.22 -3.62
C PRO A 28 3.98 -1.86 -2.26
N VAL A 29 5.20 -1.74 -1.78
CA VAL A 29 5.65 -2.15 -0.45
C VAL A 29 6.41 -0.98 0.17
N ASP A 30 5.92 -0.51 1.31
CA ASP A 30 6.58 0.53 2.09
C ASP A 30 7.70 -0.07 2.93
N ALA A 31 8.90 0.48 2.80
CA ALA A 31 10.03 0.14 3.66
C ALA A 31 9.91 0.91 5.00
N VAL A 32 8.92 0.54 5.80
CA VAL A 32 8.65 1.14 7.11
C VAL A 32 8.67 0.08 8.21
N SER A 33 9.14 0.48 9.38
CA SER A 33 9.06 -0.31 10.62
C SER A 33 7.68 -0.25 11.24
N LEU A 34 7.43 -1.14 12.20
CA LEU A 34 6.23 -1.15 13.01
C LEU A 34 6.11 0.16 13.82
N GLU A 35 7.23 0.71 14.28
CA GLU A 35 7.28 1.98 14.99
C GLU A 35 6.91 3.17 14.10
N GLU A 36 7.45 3.24 12.89
CA GLU A 36 7.10 4.28 11.92
C GLU A 36 5.63 4.16 11.49
N ALA A 37 5.12 2.93 11.30
CA ALA A 37 3.71 2.71 11.00
C ALA A 37 2.79 3.17 12.16
N GLU A 38 3.17 2.88 13.41
CA GLU A 38 2.46 3.37 14.60
C GLU A 38 2.47 4.90 14.64
N ALA A 39 3.63 5.52 14.43
CA ALA A 39 3.78 6.98 14.42
C ALA A 39 2.93 7.62 13.31
N ALA A 40 2.90 7.03 12.12
CA ALA A 40 2.07 7.49 11.01
C ALA A 40 0.57 7.45 11.33
N VAL A 41 0.10 6.35 11.95
CA VAL A 41 -1.30 6.23 12.39
C VAL A 41 -1.64 7.26 13.46
N ARG A 42 -0.81 7.41 14.50
CA ARG A 42 -1.02 8.39 15.56
C ARG A 42 -1.01 9.84 15.04
N ALA A 43 -0.08 10.15 14.13
CA ALA A 43 -0.04 11.45 13.46
C ALA A 43 -1.30 11.70 12.65
N ALA A 44 -1.78 10.72 11.87
CA ALA A 44 -3.01 10.82 11.10
C ALA A 44 -4.24 11.06 11.98
N VAL A 45 -4.34 10.38 13.13
CA VAL A 45 -5.40 10.63 14.12
C VAL A 45 -5.34 12.07 14.66
N ARG A 46 -4.16 12.50 15.12
CA ARG A 46 -3.94 13.84 15.72
C ARG A 46 -4.20 14.97 14.71
N GLU A 47 -3.72 14.82 13.49
CA GLU A 47 -3.84 15.81 12.42
C GLU A 47 -5.19 15.73 11.69
N ARG A 48 -6.04 14.73 12.03
CA ARG A 48 -7.24 14.33 11.28
C ARG A 48 -6.96 14.16 9.78
N ARG A 49 -5.76 13.72 9.44
CA ARG A 49 -5.32 13.50 8.06
C ARG A 49 -5.74 12.09 7.65
N ARG A 50 -6.28 11.98 6.44
CA ARG A 50 -6.64 10.69 5.86
C ARG A 50 -5.40 9.79 5.71
N LEU A 51 -5.55 8.55 6.15
CA LEU A 51 -4.56 7.48 6.06
C LEU A 51 -5.30 6.15 5.92
N SER A 52 -5.37 5.63 4.70
CA SER A 52 -5.72 4.22 4.50
C SER A 52 -4.46 3.35 4.47
N PHE A 53 -4.51 2.20 5.13
CA PHE A 53 -3.39 1.25 5.06
C PHE A 53 -3.83 -0.18 4.79
N VAL A 54 -2.95 -0.92 4.12
CA VAL A 54 -3.10 -2.33 3.77
C VAL A 54 -1.89 -3.11 4.25
N THR A 55 -2.08 -4.39 4.51
CA THR A 55 -1.02 -5.30 4.98
C THR A 55 -0.91 -6.48 4.01
N PRO A 56 -0.41 -6.26 2.77
CA PRO A 56 -0.35 -7.32 1.77
C PRO A 56 0.56 -8.46 2.22
N ASN A 57 0.02 -9.67 2.15
CA ASN A 57 0.74 -10.92 2.30
C ASN A 57 0.74 -11.73 0.99
N LEU A 58 1.32 -12.92 1.01
CA LEU A 58 1.47 -13.76 -0.18
C LEU A 58 0.13 -14.03 -0.89
N ASN A 59 -0.93 -14.32 -0.14
CA ASN A 59 -2.26 -14.53 -0.71
C ASN A 59 -2.78 -13.27 -1.43
N TRP A 60 -2.52 -12.08 -0.87
CA TRP A 60 -2.88 -10.81 -1.52
C TRP A 60 -2.09 -10.60 -2.81
N LEU A 61 -0.78 -10.83 -2.79
CA LEU A 61 0.06 -10.70 -3.98
C LEU A 61 -0.41 -11.65 -5.09
N VAL A 62 -0.60 -12.94 -4.79
CA VAL A 62 -1.05 -13.95 -5.77
C VAL A 62 -2.39 -13.58 -6.39
N ARG A 63 -3.31 -13.01 -5.61
CA ARG A 63 -4.59 -12.49 -6.09
C ARG A 63 -4.39 -11.25 -6.97
N ALA A 64 -3.64 -10.26 -6.50
CA ALA A 64 -3.41 -9.01 -7.22
C ALA A 64 -2.71 -9.24 -8.57
N LEU A 65 -1.86 -10.27 -8.68
CA LEU A 65 -1.23 -10.65 -9.94
C LEU A 65 -2.19 -11.26 -10.98
N LYS A 66 -3.43 -11.57 -10.60
CA LYS A 66 -4.47 -12.16 -11.47
C LYS A 66 -5.69 -11.27 -11.63
N ASP A 67 -5.79 -10.20 -10.85
CA ASP A 67 -6.95 -9.33 -10.76
C ASP A 67 -6.47 -7.88 -10.59
N ASP A 68 -6.56 -7.12 -11.68
CA ASP A 68 -6.15 -5.72 -11.73
C ASP A 68 -6.95 -4.85 -10.76
N THR A 69 -8.18 -5.22 -10.42
CA THR A 69 -8.97 -4.50 -9.42
C THR A 69 -8.38 -4.70 -8.03
N ALA A 70 -7.93 -5.91 -7.70
CA ALA A 70 -7.23 -6.18 -6.45
C ALA A 70 -5.87 -5.46 -6.39
N MET A 71 -5.13 -5.38 -7.51
CA MET A 71 -3.88 -4.62 -7.56
C MET A 71 -4.12 -3.12 -7.36
N ARG A 72 -5.10 -2.53 -8.07
CA ARG A 72 -5.48 -1.12 -7.92
C ARG A 72 -5.85 -0.78 -6.49
N GLN A 73 -6.63 -1.64 -5.84
CA GLN A 73 -7.02 -1.50 -4.44
C GLN A 73 -5.84 -1.42 -3.46
N ILE A 74 -4.71 -2.08 -3.74
CA ILE A 74 -3.49 -1.98 -2.94
C ILE A 74 -2.75 -0.67 -3.27
N ARG A 75 -2.68 -0.31 -4.55
CA ARG A 75 -2.06 0.94 -5.02
C ARG A 75 -2.74 2.19 -4.46
N GLU A 76 -4.06 2.11 -4.24
CA GLU A 76 -4.88 3.14 -3.61
C GLU A 76 -4.62 3.34 -2.12
N ALA A 77 -3.86 2.49 -1.45
CA ALA A 77 -3.56 2.67 -0.04
C ALA A 77 -2.51 3.77 0.18
N ASP A 78 -2.71 4.59 1.20
CA ASP A 78 -1.73 5.61 1.60
C ASP A 78 -0.49 4.96 2.25
N LEU A 79 -0.62 3.73 2.78
CA LEU A 79 0.48 2.92 3.32
C LEU A 79 0.28 1.42 3.01
N SER A 80 1.33 0.74 2.54
CA SER A 80 1.32 -0.69 2.18
C SER A 80 2.38 -1.45 2.97
N LEU A 81 1.95 -2.02 4.09
CA LEU A 81 2.81 -2.65 5.10
C LEU A 81 3.13 -4.10 4.74
N ALA A 82 4.41 -4.44 4.62
CA ALA A 82 4.82 -5.80 4.27
C ALA A 82 4.41 -6.82 5.35
N ASP A 83 3.40 -7.65 5.05
CA ASP A 83 2.93 -8.73 5.91
C ASP A 83 3.36 -10.10 5.38
N GLY A 84 3.78 -10.97 6.30
CA GLY A 84 4.25 -12.32 5.99
C GLY A 84 5.68 -12.39 5.47
N ALA A 85 6.38 -13.47 5.86
CA ALA A 85 7.77 -13.70 5.48
C ALA A 85 8.03 -13.73 3.96
N PRO A 86 7.16 -14.31 3.11
CA PRO A 86 7.42 -14.34 1.66
C PRO A 86 7.47 -12.94 1.01
N VAL A 87 6.58 -12.01 1.41
CA VAL A 87 6.55 -10.65 0.84
C VAL A 87 7.79 -9.88 1.28
N VAL A 88 8.13 -9.93 2.57
CA VAL A 88 9.36 -9.31 3.11
C VAL A 88 10.61 -9.85 2.39
N TRP A 89 10.68 -11.18 2.21
CA TRP A 89 11.80 -11.82 1.51
C TRP A 89 11.91 -11.37 0.05
N MET A 90 10.79 -11.37 -0.71
CA MET A 90 10.80 -10.90 -2.11
C MET A 90 11.16 -9.42 -2.21
N ALA A 91 10.62 -8.56 -1.34
CA ALA A 91 10.93 -7.14 -1.30
C ALA A 91 12.44 -6.91 -1.08
N ARG A 92 13.04 -7.60 -0.10
CA ARG A 92 14.49 -7.54 0.15
C ARG A 92 15.31 -8.06 -1.03
N LYS A 93 14.86 -9.13 -1.70
CA LYS A 93 15.51 -9.67 -2.91
C LYS A 93 15.43 -8.72 -4.12
N LEU A 94 14.50 -7.75 -4.09
CA LEU A 94 14.36 -6.68 -5.08
C LEU A 94 14.99 -5.35 -4.61
N GLY A 95 15.77 -5.35 -3.53
CA GLY A 95 16.51 -4.19 -3.05
C GLY A 95 15.76 -3.26 -2.10
N ALA A 96 14.54 -3.63 -1.66
CA ALA A 96 13.81 -2.85 -0.67
C ALA A 96 14.44 -3.02 0.73
N PRO A 97 14.78 -1.93 1.45
CA PRO A 97 15.35 -1.98 2.79
C PRO A 97 14.26 -2.19 3.85
N VAL A 98 13.41 -3.20 3.67
CA VAL A 98 12.29 -3.50 4.59
C VAL A 98 12.86 -3.90 5.96
N PRO A 99 12.68 -3.07 7.01
CA PRO A 99 13.35 -3.27 8.29
C PRO A 99 12.81 -4.53 8.98
N GLU A 100 11.49 -4.71 8.98
CA GLU A 100 10.82 -5.82 9.62
C GLU A 100 9.49 -6.16 8.94
N ARG A 101 8.88 -7.28 9.35
CA ARG A 101 7.51 -7.64 8.96
C ARG A 101 6.53 -6.82 9.80
N VAL A 102 5.60 -6.13 9.16
CA VAL A 102 4.59 -5.30 9.84
C VAL A 102 3.20 -5.88 9.57
N ALA A 103 2.73 -6.73 10.46
CA ALA A 103 1.36 -7.24 10.39
C ALA A 103 0.36 -6.25 11.01
N GLY A 104 -0.84 -6.21 10.43
CA GLY A 104 -1.90 -5.34 10.92
C GLY A 104 -2.35 -5.65 12.35
N SER A 105 -2.24 -6.90 12.78
CA SER A 105 -2.47 -7.30 14.18
C SER A 105 -1.41 -6.75 15.12
N ASP A 106 -0.14 -6.75 14.71
CA ASP A 106 0.98 -6.28 15.54
C ASP A 106 0.89 -4.75 15.69
N LEU A 107 0.54 -4.05 14.61
CA LEU A 107 0.25 -2.61 14.63
C LEU A 107 -0.95 -2.29 15.51
N PHE A 108 -2.05 -3.05 15.40
CA PHE A 108 -3.22 -2.88 16.26
C PHE A 108 -2.85 -3.06 17.73
N ASP A 109 -2.13 -4.13 18.08
CA ASP A 109 -1.70 -4.40 19.45
C ASP A 109 -0.76 -3.32 20.01
N ARG A 110 0.08 -2.73 19.16
CA ARG A 110 0.94 -1.62 19.56
C ARG A 110 0.16 -0.32 19.78
N LEU A 111 -0.87 -0.06 18.97
CA LEU A 111 -1.79 1.08 19.16
C LEU A 111 -2.65 0.94 20.44
N ARG A 112 -2.98 -0.29 20.87
CA ARG A 112 -3.69 -0.56 22.13
C ARG A 112 -2.90 -0.12 23.36
N ARG A 113 -1.59 0.02 23.26
CA ARG A 113 -0.74 0.43 24.39
C ARG A 113 -0.93 1.92 24.64
N LYS A 114 -1.17 2.27 25.90
CA LYS A 114 -1.33 3.65 26.34
C LYS A 114 -0.01 4.40 26.20
N ARG A 115 -0.03 5.59 25.60
CA ARG A 115 1.10 6.52 25.57
C ARG A 115 0.82 7.69 26.52
N PRO A 116 1.76 8.06 27.40
CA PRO A 116 1.58 9.23 28.27
C PRO A 116 1.30 10.50 27.46
N GLY A 117 0.31 11.28 27.88
CA GLY A 117 -0.05 12.54 27.22
C GLY A 117 -0.88 12.39 25.94
N GLU A 118 -1.19 11.17 25.49
CA GLU A 118 -2.06 10.93 24.33
C GLU A 118 -3.46 10.49 24.76
N ALA A 119 -4.49 11.04 24.10
CA ALA A 119 -5.86 10.57 24.25
C ALA A 119 -6.03 9.18 23.63
N PRO A 120 -6.92 8.32 24.17
CA PRO A 120 -7.22 7.03 23.55
C PRO A 120 -7.79 7.20 22.14
N ILE A 121 -7.31 6.40 21.20
CA ILE A 121 -7.82 6.39 19.82
C ILE A 121 -9.22 5.77 19.83
N ARG A 122 -10.21 6.47 19.25
CA ARG A 122 -11.58 5.97 19.13
C ARG A 122 -11.68 4.98 17.98
N VAL A 123 -11.90 3.70 18.28
CA VAL A 123 -11.95 2.61 17.30
C VAL A 123 -13.40 2.25 16.99
N TYR A 124 -13.71 2.05 15.72
CA TYR A 124 -14.99 1.47 15.29
C TYR A 124 -14.75 0.15 14.56
N PHE A 125 -15.47 -0.90 14.94
CA PHE A 125 -15.34 -2.21 14.33
C PHE A 125 -16.48 -2.49 13.34
N LEU A 126 -16.15 -2.65 12.07
CA LEU A 126 -17.10 -3.01 11.02
C LEU A 126 -16.85 -4.44 10.53
N GLY A 127 -17.81 -5.33 10.72
CA GLY A 127 -17.75 -6.72 10.25
C GLY A 127 -17.27 -7.71 11.30
N GLY A 128 -16.64 -8.80 10.88
CA GLY A 128 -16.34 -9.97 11.70
C GLY A 128 -17.49 -10.98 11.73
N ARG A 129 -17.27 -12.10 12.43
CA ARG A 129 -18.33 -13.09 12.68
C ARG A 129 -19.44 -12.49 13.55
N ALA A 130 -20.62 -13.10 13.56
CA ALA A 130 -21.72 -12.67 14.43
C ALA A 130 -21.23 -12.57 15.90
N GLY A 131 -21.50 -11.43 16.56
CA GLY A 131 -21.04 -11.13 17.92
C GLY A 131 -19.55 -10.80 18.08
N ALA A 132 -18.70 -10.98 17.06
CA ALA A 132 -17.26 -10.74 17.21
C ALA A 132 -16.91 -9.26 17.40
N ALA A 133 -17.54 -8.36 16.62
CA ALA A 133 -17.27 -6.93 16.74
C ALA A 133 -17.74 -6.32 18.07
N GLU A 134 -18.89 -6.78 18.55
CA GLU A 134 -19.43 -6.42 19.87
C GLU A 134 -18.49 -6.85 20.98
N LYS A 135 -18.12 -8.13 21.02
CA LYS A 135 -17.17 -8.67 21.99
C LYS A 135 -15.80 -8.01 21.92
N ALA A 136 -15.33 -7.66 20.71
CA ALA A 136 -14.09 -6.90 20.54
C ALA A 136 -14.20 -5.49 21.14
N ALA A 137 -15.33 -4.83 20.97
CA ALA A 137 -15.59 -3.51 21.56
C ALA A 137 -15.63 -3.57 23.10
N GLU A 138 -16.34 -4.55 23.67
CA GLU A 138 -16.42 -4.77 25.11
C GLU A 138 -15.03 -5.01 25.72
N ARG A 139 -14.24 -5.91 25.13
CA ARG A 139 -12.88 -6.22 25.62
C ARG A 139 -11.95 -5.03 25.52
N LEU A 140 -11.98 -4.31 24.39
CA LEU A 140 -11.14 -3.12 24.23
C LEU A 140 -11.45 -2.07 25.29
N ASN A 141 -12.73 -1.89 25.64
CA ASN A 141 -13.16 -0.94 26.66
C ASN A 141 -12.82 -1.40 28.09
N ALA A 142 -12.74 -2.70 28.34
CA ALA A 142 -12.33 -3.25 29.65
C ALA A 142 -10.83 -3.08 29.96
N GLU A 143 -9.99 -2.94 28.93
CA GLU A 143 -8.52 -2.94 29.07
C GLU A 143 -7.91 -1.61 29.54
N ASN A 144 -8.69 -0.51 29.57
CA ASN A 144 -8.22 0.86 29.90
C ASN A 144 -6.88 1.22 29.19
N GLY A 145 -6.80 0.92 27.89
CA GLY A 145 -5.61 1.08 27.07
C GLY A 145 -5.49 2.42 26.33
N GLY A 146 -4.63 2.44 25.32
CA GLY A 146 -4.46 3.55 24.37
C GLY A 146 -5.56 3.63 23.30
N MET A 147 -6.57 2.76 23.36
CA MET A 147 -7.73 2.78 22.46
C MET A 147 -9.03 2.54 23.23
N ILE A 148 -10.12 3.07 22.69
CA ILE A 148 -11.48 2.90 23.19
C ILE A 148 -12.41 2.59 22.03
N ALA A 149 -13.26 1.57 22.16
CA ALA A 149 -14.28 1.28 21.17
C ALA A 149 -15.42 2.31 21.26
N CYS A 150 -15.67 3.00 20.15
CA CYS A 150 -16.74 4.01 20.01
C CYS A 150 -17.98 3.48 19.25
N GLY A 151 -17.92 2.24 18.78
CA GLY A 151 -19.05 1.55 18.18
C GLY A 151 -18.62 0.30 17.42
N HIS A 152 -19.61 -0.48 17.05
CA HIS A 152 -19.43 -1.64 16.19
C HIS A 152 -20.67 -1.84 15.32
N LEU A 153 -20.49 -2.51 14.19
CA LEU A 153 -21.59 -2.94 13.35
C LEU A 153 -21.17 -4.19 12.58
N ASN A 154 -22.04 -5.20 12.56
CA ASN A 154 -21.93 -6.31 11.63
C ASN A 154 -22.98 -6.09 10.52
N PRO A 155 -22.59 -5.72 9.29
CA PRO A 155 -23.54 -5.49 8.21
C PRO A 155 -24.11 -6.81 7.63
N GLY A 156 -23.72 -7.97 8.18
CA GLY A 156 -24.14 -9.28 7.73
C GLY A 156 -23.41 -9.73 6.45
N TYR A 157 -24.06 -10.61 5.71
CA TYR A 157 -23.55 -11.10 4.43
C TYR A 157 -24.22 -10.34 3.28
N GLY A 158 -23.39 -9.78 2.40
CA GLY A 158 -23.87 -9.07 1.22
C GLY A 158 -22.73 -8.78 0.25
N ASP A 159 -23.08 -8.17 -0.88
CA ASP A 159 -22.12 -7.54 -1.78
C ASP A 159 -21.62 -6.19 -1.23
N VAL A 160 -20.68 -5.55 -1.92
CA VAL A 160 -20.16 -4.26 -1.47
C VAL A 160 -21.27 -3.20 -1.43
N ALA A 161 -22.18 -3.19 -2.41
CA ALA A 161 -23.22 -2.17 -2.53
C ALA A 161 -24.21 -2.20 -1.35
N SER A 162 -24.74 -3.37 -1.00
CA SER A 162 -25.66 -3.55 0.12
C SER A 162 -25.04 -3.13 1.46
N MET A 163 -23.76 -3.45 1.68
CA MET A 163 -23.03 -3.02 2.88
C MET A 163 -22.57 -1.55 2.83
N SER A 164 -22.81 -0.85 1.72
CA SER A 164 -22.48 0.57 1.51
C SER A 164 -23.69 1.49 1.62
N ALA A 165 -24.82 0.96 2.12
CA ALA A 165 -26.05 1.71 2.31
C ALA A 165 -25.80 2.99 3.13
N PRO A 166 -26.42 4.14 2.78
CA PRO A 166 -26.20 5.41 3.48
C PRO A 166 -26.33 5.31 5.00
N VAL A 167 -27.33 4.56 5.49
CA VAL A 167 -27.55 4.32 6.92
C VAL A 167 -26.34 3.70 7.64
N ILE A 168 -25.61 2.81 6.96
CA ILE A 168 -24.39 2.17 7.52
C ILE A 168 -23.29 3.21 7.67
N LEU A 169 -23.03 3.99 6.62
CA LEU A 169 -21.96 5.00 6.62
C LEU A 169 -22.27 6.14 7.59
N ASP A 170 -23.52 6.58 7.65
CA ASP A 170 -23.96 7.61 8.59
C ASP A 170 -23.81 7.13 10.03
N THR A 171 -24.10 5.86 10.31
CA THR A 171 -23.89 5.25 11.64
C THR A 171 -22.41 5.27 12.02
N ILE A 172 -21.52 4.89 11.10
CA ILE A 172 -20.07 4.92 11.31
C ILE A 172 -19.60 6.36 11.56
N ASN A 173 -20.04 7.32 10.74
CA ASN A 173 -19.66 8.72 10.85
C ASN A 173 -20.14 9.37 12.15
N ARG A 174 -21.36 9.04 12.61
CA ARG A 174 -21.93 9.53 13.88
C ARG A 174 -21.14 9.03 15.09
N ALA A 175 -20.50 7.87 15.01
CA ALA A 175 -19.66 7.34 16.08
C ALA A 175 -18.37 8.16 16.30
N ARG A 176 -18.00 9.04 15.35
CA ARG A 176 -16.79 9.87 15.39
C ARG A 176 -15.55 9.03 15.66
N ALA A 177 -15.37 7.97 14.88
CA ALA A 177 -14.20 7.11 14.97
C ALA A 177 -12.95 7.87 14.50
N ASP A 178 -11.83 7.60 15.17
CA ASP A 178 -10.50 8.00 14.73
C ASP A 178 -9.88 6.89 13.86
N PHE A 179 -10.21 5.64 14.16
CA PHE A 179 -9.77 4.47 13.41
C PHE A 179 -10.94 3.53 13.10
N LEU A 180 -11.26 3.38 11.81
CA LEU A 180 -12.21 2.38 11.32
C LEU A 180 -11.48 1.08 10.96
N VAL A 181 -11.81 0.00 11.69
CA VAL A 181 -11.32 -1.35 11.43
C VAL A 181 -12.36 -2.13 10.65
N VAL A 182 -12.05 -2.46 9.40
CA VAL A 182 -12.93 -3.23 8.51
C VAL A 182 -12.52 -4.70 8.51
N SER A 183 -13.46 -5.61 8.76
CA SER A 183 -13.28 -7.05 8.74
C SER A 183 -14.41 -7.73 7.97
N LEU A 184 -14.41 -7.58 6.63
CA LEU A 184 -15.42 -8.16 5.73
C LEU A 184 -14.84 -9.31 4.88
N GLY A 185 -13.67 -9.80 5.27
CA GLY A 185 -12.81 -10.68 4.46
C GLY A 185 -11.95 -9.88 3.48
N ALA A 186 -10.72 -10.34 3.24
CA ALA A 186 -9.67 -9.58 2.54
C ALA A 186 -10.13 -8.87 1.25
N ALA A 187 -10.70 -9.63 0.33
CA ALA A 187 -11.17 -9.15 -0.96
C ALA A 187 -12.27 -8.08 -0.86
N LYS A 188 -13.30 -8.41 -0.08
CA LYS A 188 -14.54 -7.64 0.03
C LYS A 188 -14.33 -6.40 0.89
N GLY A 189 -13.56 -6.54 1.97
CA GLY A 189 -13.20 -5.42 2.83
C GLY A 189 -12.38 -4.37 2.11
N GLN A 190 -11.41 -4.77 1.29
CA GLN A 190 -10.65 -3.80 0.50
C GLN A 190 -11.50 -3.13 -0.58
N ALA A 191 -12.36 -3.88 -1.26
CA ALA A 191 -13.33 -3.32 -2.20
C ALA A 191 -14.30 -2.34 -1.53
N TRP A 192 -14.76 -2.66 -0.32
CA TRP A 192 -15.61 -1.77 0.47
C TRP A 192 -14.89 -0.49 0.89
N ILE A 193 -13.63 -0.58 1.32
CA ILE A 193 -12.82 0.61 1.64
C ILE A 193 -12.66 1.47 0.39
N SER A 194 -12.22 0.88 -0.73
CA SER A 194 -12.04 1.61 -1.99
C SER A 194 -13.30 2.37 -2.41
N ALA A 195 -14.47 1.71 -2.31
CA ALA A 195 -15.76 2.30 -2.66
C ALA A 195 -16.27 3.38 -1.70
N ASN A 196 -15.92 3.35 -0.40
CA ASN A 196 -16.57 4.18 0.63
C ASN A 196 -15.64 5.15 1.37
N GLN A 197 -14.32 4.99 1.28
CA GLN A 197 -13.34 5.79 2.03
C GLN A 197 -13.44 7.31 1.82
N HIS A 198 -14.04 7.77 0.72
CA HIS A 198 -14.26 9.20 0.46
C HIS A 198 -15.53 9.76 1.14
N ARG A 199 -16.40 8.88 1.66
CA ARG A 199 -17.67 9.21 2.36
C ARG A 199 -17.54 9.08 3.88
N LEU A 200 -16.36 8.69 4.37
CA LEU A 200 -16.09 8.39 5.77
C LEU A 200 -15.25 9.50 6.40
N ASN A 201 -15.61 9.88 7.62
CA ASN A 201 -14.95 10.95 8.39
C ASN A 201 -13.80 10.46 9.28
N ALA A 202 -13.62 9.14 9.39
CA ALA A 202 -12.53 8.55 10.14
C ALA A 202 -11.20 8.81 9.41
N PRO A 203 -10.20 9.42 10.07
CA PRO A 203 -8.93 9.71 9.43
C PRO A 203 -8.17 8.42 9.08
N VAL A 204 -8.24 7.40 9.93
CA VAL A 204 -7.55 6.12 9.69
C VAL A 204 -8.56 5.03 9.32
N ILE A 205 -8.29 4.33 8.22
CA ILE A 205 -9.15 3.24 7.72
C ILE A 205 -8.27 2.08 7.28
N ALA A 206 -8.52 0.87 7.79
CA ALA A 206 -7.79 -0.31 7.33
C ALA A 206 -8.65 -1.57 7.36
N HIS A 207 -8.39 -2.47 6.41
CA HIS A 207 -8.93 -3.81 6.46
C HIS A 207 -8.02 -4.70 7.30
N LEU A 208 -8.45 -5.03 8.52
CA LEU A 208 -7.73 -5.89 9.45
C LEU A 208 -8.53 -7.15 9.75
N GLY A 209 -8.52 -8.09 8.81
CA GLY A 209 -9.40 -9.27 8.81
C GLY A 209 -9.56 -9.94 10.18
N ALA A 210 -8.63 -10.81 10.57
CA ALA A 210 -8.75 -11.56 11.82
C ALA A 210 -8.50 -10.74 13.10
N VAL A 211 -8.18 -9.44 12.99
CA VAL A 211 -7.90 -8.61 14.17
C VAL A 211 -9.13 -8.50 15.05
N VAL A 212 -10.32 -8.34 14.46
CA VAL A 212 -11.58 -8.34 15.22
C VAL A 212 -11.74 -9.65 16.01
N ASP A 213 -11.48 -10.80 15.38
CA ASP A 213 -11.55 -12.11 16.04
C ASP A 213 -10.49 -12.28 17.15
N PHE A 214 -9.28 -11.74 16.93
CA PHE A 214 -8.20 -11.77 17.92
C PHE A 214 -8.53 -10.92 19.15
N VAL A 215 -9.07 -9.70 18.94
CA VAL A 215 -9.48 -8.81 20.04
C VAL A 215 -10.67 -9.40 20.79
N ALA A 216 -11.64 -9.97 20.07
CA ALA A 216 -12.74 -10.74 20.65
C ALA A 216 -12.28 -12.02 21.38
N GLY A 217 -11.04 -12.45 21.17
CA GLY A 217 -10.44 -13.70 21.62
C GLY A 217 -11.22 -14.95 21.22
N THR A 218 -11.85 -14.90 20.04
CA THR A 218 -12.46 -16.07 19.42
C THR A 218 -11.41 -16.93 18.71
N VAL A 219 -10.27 -16.33 18.35
CA VAL A 219 -9.13 -17.02 17.74
C VAL A 219 -7.85 -16.66 18.51
N PRO A 220 -6.97 -17.63 18.84
CA PRO A 220 -5.70 -17.34 19.49
C PRO A 220 -4.69 -16.70 18.53
N ARG A 221 -3.93 -15.71 19.02
CA ARG A 221 -2.73 -15.20 18.31
C ARG A 221 -1.63 -16.27 18.31
N ALA A 222 -0.78 -16.21 17.29
CA ALA A 222 0.46 -16.99 17.31
C ALA A 222 1.39 -16.45 18.41
N PRO A 223 2.15 -17.33 19.10
CA PRO A 223 3.22 -16.89 19.98
C PRO A 223 4.19 -15.96 19.22
N GLU A 224 4.72 -14.95 19.90
CA GLU A 224 5.57 -13.93 19.28
C GLU A 224 6.79 -14.53 18.58
N SER A 225 7.42 -15.55 19.18
CA SER A 225 8.55 -16.27 18.59
C SER A 225 8.18 -16.96 17.27
N TRP A 226 6.96 -17.47 17.12
CA TRP A 226 6.51 -18.06 15.86
C TRP A 226 6.27 -16.99 14.80
N ALA A 227 5.68 -15.86 15.20
CA ALA A 227 5.40 -14.75 14.29
C ALA A 227 6.68 -14.09 13.77
N GLN A 228 7.66 -13.84 14.66
CA GLN A 228 8.95 -13.24 14.31
C GLN A 228 9.80 -14.14 13.43
N ASN A 229 9.76 -15.46 13.65
CA ASN A 229 10.48 -16.44 12.82
C ASN A 229 9.73 -16.84 11.53
N GLY A 230 8.58 -16.22 11.23
CA GLY A 230 7.83 -16.48 10.01
C GLY A 230 7.01 -17.78 9.99
N PHE A 231 6.80 -18.42 11.15
CA PHE A 231 5.99 -19.63 11.33
C PHE A 231 4.53 -19.36 11.72
N GLU A 232 4.08 -18.10 11.71
CA GLU A 232 2.68 -17.75 12.03
C GLU A 232 1.66 -18.54 11.18
N TRP A 233 1.99 -18.83 9.92
CA TRP A 233 1.11 -19.63 9.04
C TRP A 233 0.89 -21.06 9.56
N LEU A 234 1.91 -21.68 10.16
CA LEU A 234 1.83 -23.03 10.71
C LEU A 234 0.99 -23.04 11.98
N TRP A 235 1.17 -22.03 12.85
CA TRP A 235 0.30 -21.83 14.01
C TRP A 235 -1.16 -21.65 13.58
N ARG A 236 -1.40 -20.84 12.55
CA ARG A 236 -2.74 -20.63 11.99
C ARG A 236 -3.38 -21.90 11.44
N ILE A 237 -2.61 -22.76 10.77
CA ILE A 237 -3.10 -24.07 10.33
C ILE A 237 -3.48 -24.94 11.53
N ARG A 238 -2.66 -24.93 12.59
CA ARG A 238 -2.96 -25.68 13.82
C ARG A 238 -4.25 -25.18 14.49
N SER A 239 -4.48 -23.88 14.54
CA SER A 239 -5.69 -23.29 15.14
C SER A 239 -6.92 -23.39 14.23
N GLU A 240 -6.75 -23.32 12.91
CA GLU A 240 -7.81 -23.33 11.91
C GLU A 240 -7.44 -24.27 10.74
N PRO A 241 -7.66 -25.60 10.86
CA PRO A 241 -7.21 -26.58 9.87
C PRO A 241 -7.76 -26.36 8.45
N GLY A 242 -8.91 -25.70 8.30
CA GLY A 242 -9.46 -25.32 7.01
C GLY A 242 -8.56 -24.39 6.17
N LEU A 243 -7.52 -23.80 6.78
CA LEU A 243 -6.56 -22.95 6.08
C LEU A 243 -5.48 -23.73 5.31
N ILE A 244 -5.35 -25.05 5.49
CA ILE A 244 -4.34 -25.87 4.80
C ILE A 244 -4.42 -25.69 3.28
N GLY A 245 -5.63 -25.77 2.70
CA GLY A 245 -5.84 -25.63 1.25
C GLY A 245 -5.53 -24.22 0.73
N ARG A 246 -5.64 -23.18 1.57
CA ARG A 246 -5.21 -21.82 1.20
C ARG A 246 -3.68 -21.76 1.18
N TYR A 247 -3.02 -22.13 2.27
CA TYR A 247 -1.56 -22.05 2.38
C TYR A 247 -0.84 -22.98 1.39
N GLY A 248 -1.41 -24.15 1.07
CA GLY A 248 -0.87 -25.02 0.03
C GLY A 248 -0.90 -24.36 -1.36
N ARG A 249 -2.01 -23.69 -1.72
CA ARG A 249 -2.11 -22.92 -2.96
C ARG A 249 -1.16 -21.73 -2.99
N ASP A 250 -1.04 -21.01 -1.88
CA ASP A 250 -0.11 -19.88 -1.76
C ASP A 250 1.34 -20.34 -1.89
N GLY A 251 1.73 -21.42 -1.20
CA GLY A 251 3.06 -22.02 -1.29
C GLY A 251 3.39 -22.49 -2.71
N TRP A 252 2.43 -23.16 -3.37
CA TRP A 252 2.58 -23.55 -4.77
C TRP A 252 2.72 -22.35 -5.72
N ALA A 253 1.95 -21.29 -5.48
CA ALA A 253 2.07 -20.06 -6.24
C ALA A 253 3.45 -19.41 -6.03
N LEU A 254 3.97 -19.38 -4.80
CA LEU A 254 5.32 -18.91 -4.51
C LEU A 254 6.39 -19.72 -5.27
N LEU A 255 6.30 -21.05 -5.24
CA LEU A 255 7.20 -21.95 -5.96
C LEU A 255 7.21 -21.71 -7.48
N ARG A 256 6.10 -21.22 -8.06
CA ARG A 256 6.04 -20.81 -9.46
C ARG A 256 6.51 -19.37 -9.69
N LEU A 257 6.19 -18.46 -8.77
CA LEU A 257 6.53 -17.04 -8.86
C LEU A 257 8.04 -16.81 -8.80
N VAL A 258 8.75 -17.58 -7.97
CA VAL A 258 10.21 -17.43 -7.81
C VAL A 258 10.96 -17.68 -9.14
N PRO A 259 10.89 -18.87 -9.76
CA PRO A 259 11.53 -19.11 -11.05
C PRO A 259 10.89 -18.36 -12.22
N GLY A 260 9.56 -18.16 -12.19
CA GLY A 260 8.84 -17.57 -13.31
C GLY A 260 8.90 -16.04 -13.38
N ARG A 261 9.13 -15.36 -12.26
CA ARG A 261 9.16 -13.88 -12.19
C ARG A 261 10.33 -13.32 -11.41
N LEU A 262 10.64 -13.86 -10.23
CA LEU A 262 11.67 -13.27 -9.37
C LEU A 262 13.07 -13.44 -9.95
N TRP A 263 13.50 -14.66 -10.29
CA TRP A 263 14.84 -14.90 -10.83
C TRP A 263 15.09 -14.21 -12.18
N PRO A 264 14.17 -14.24 -13.15
CA PRO A 264 14.32 -13.47 -14.38
C PRO A 264 14.45 -11.97 -14.11
N LEU A 265 13.64 -11.41 -13.20
CA LEU A 265 13.73 -10.01 -12.82
C LEU A 265 15.07 -9.67 -12.14
N GLN A 266 15.57 -10.53 -11.25
CA GLN A 266 16.89 -10.33 -10.64
C GLN A 266 18.01 -10.38 -11.68
N ARG A 267 17.92 -11.28 -12.64
CA ARG A 267 18.85 -11.36 -13.77
C ARG A 267 18.78 -10.10 -14.62
N ASP A 268 17.58 -9.63 -14.96
CA ASP A 268 17.42 -8.40 -15.74
C ASP A 268 17.92 -7.17 -14.95
N LEU A 269 17.68 -7.09 -13.64
CA LEU A 269 18.24 -6.05 -12.74
C LEU A 269 19.78 -6.03 -12.75
N ALA A 270 20.41 -7.20 -12.76
CA ALA A 270 21.87 -7.33 -12.81
C ALA A 270 22.47 -7.00 -14.19
N HIS A 271 21.72 -7.15 -15.28
CA HIS A 271 22.21 -7.00 -16.66
C HIS A 271 21.80 -5.69 -17.35
N GLN A 272 21.35 -4.64 -16.63
CA GLN A 272 20.95 -3.37 -17.25
C GLN A 272 22.12 -2.49 -17.77
N GLY A 273 23.29 -3.08 -18.05
CA GLY A 273 24.48 -2.39 -18.53
C GLY A 273 25.32 -1.79 -17.39
N GLU A 274 26.64 -1.79 -17.54
CA GLU A 274 27.67 -1.39 -16.55
C GLU A 274 27.73 0.13 -16.26
N ALA A 275 26.69 0.90 -16.60
CA ALA A 275 26.64 2.34 -16.43
C ALA A 275 26.32 2.77 -14.98
N ASP A 276 26.92 2.11 -13.98
CA ASP A 276 26.70 2.34 -12.54
C ASP A 276 27.03 3.77 -12.11
N ASN A 277 27.79 4.50 -12.93
CA ASN A 277 28.27 5.86 -12.65
C ASN A 277 27.57 6.96 -13.47
N VAL A 278 26.48 6.67 -14.19
CA VAL A 278 25.72 7.73 -14.87
C VAL A 278 24.64 8.27 -13.92
N PRO A 279 24.82 9.47 -13.34
CA PRO A 279 23.87 10.01 -12.38
C PRO A 279 22.50 10.21 -13.03
N ALA A 280 21.44 9.98 -12.27
CA ALA A 280 20.10 10.32 -12.70
C ALA A 280 20.00 11.82 -12.99
N ARG A 281 19.39 12.17 -14.11
CA ARG A 281 19.06 13.57 -14.44
C ARG A 281 17.61 13.64 -14.88
N ALA A 282 16.97 14.72 -14.48
CA ALA A 282 15.59 14.99 -14.84
C ALA A 282 15.45 16.39 -15.44
N SER A 283 14.57 16.51 -16.42
CA SER A 283 14.09 17.80 -16.91
C SER A 283 12.57 17.78 -16.95
N PHE A 284 11.97 18.91 -16.64
CA PHE A 284 10.53 19.12 -16.65
C PHE A 284 10.19 20.25 -17.61
N ALA A 285 9.22 20.01 -18.49
CA ALA A 285 8.67 21.01 -19.38
C ALA A 285 7.14 20.93 -19.36
N ARG A 286 6.48 22.09 -19.38
CA ARG A 286 5.04 22.15 -19.55
C ARG A 286 4.71 22.17 -21.04
N ASN A 287 3.78 21.33 -21.48
CA ASN A 287 3.36 21.25 -22.87
C ASN A 287 1.83 21.39 -22.96
N GLY A 288 1.38 22.62 -23.25
CA GLY A 288 -0.05 22.96 -23.27
C GLY A 288 -0.73 22.64 -21.93
N ALA A 289 -1.75 21.78 -21.99
CA ALA A 289 -2.51 21.33 -20.82
C ALA A 289 -1.84 20.20 -20.01
N GLY A 290 -0.66 19.72 -20.42
CA GLY A 290 0.06 18.63 -19.75
C GLY A 290 1.51 18.96 -19.42
N SER A 291 2.21 17.95 -18.93
CA SER A 291 3.59 18.00 -18.48
C SER A 291 4.39 16.89 -19.16
N GLU A 292 5.61 17.21 -19.61
CA GLU A 292 6.60 16.23 -20.05
C GLU A 292 7.78 16.24 -19.08
N VAL A 293 8.14 15.05 -18.59
CA VAL A 293 9.31 14.83 -17.76
C VAL A 293 10.25 13.90 -18.52
N ARG A 294 11.47 14.36 -18.82
CA ARG A 294 12.50 13.51 -19.44
C ARG A 294 13.50 13.09 -18.38
N LEU A 295 13.68 11.78 -18.25
CA LEU A 295 14.57 11.18 -17.28
C LEU A 295 15.69 10.44 -18.00
N SER A 296 16.91 10.58 -17.48
CA SER A 296 18.10 9.96 -18.06
C SER A 296 19.07 9.48 -16.99
N GLY A 297 20.00 8.60 -17.36
CA GLY A 297 20.96 8.00 -16.45
C GLY A 297 20.40 6.81 -15.65
N ALA A 298 21.03 6.49 -14.52
CA ALA A 298 20.64 5.40 -13.65
C ALA A 298 19.56 5.85 -12.66
N LEU A 299 18.31 5.46 -12.92
CA LEU A 299 17.15 5.78 -12.09
C LEU A 299 16.97 4.70 -11.01
N VAL A 300 17.86 4.70 -10.02
CA VAL A 300 17.92 3.69 -8.96
C VAL A 300 17.93 4.33 -7.57
N SER A 301 17.63 3.53 -6.54
CA SER A 301 17.71 3.94 -5.14
C SER A 301 19.06 4.61 -4.80
N GLY A 302 19.00 5.71 -4.05
CA GLY A 302 20.16 6.51 -3.66
C GLY A 302 20.56 7.63 -4.63
N GLY A 303 19.87 7.81 -5.75
CA GLY A 303 20.15 8.87 -6.73
C GLY A 303 18.91 9.51 -7.36
N LEU A 304 17.76 9.52 -6.69
CA LEU A 304 16.49 9.98 -7.27
C LEU A 304 16.13 11.43 -6.92
N ASP A 305 17.02 12.23 -6.33
CA ASP A 305 16.67 13.57 -5.83
C ASP A 305 16.20 14.51 -6.95
N ASP A 306 16.96 14.62 -8.04
CA ASP A 306 16.58 15.41 -9.23
C ASP A 306 15.27 14.89 -9.86
N VAL A 307 15.12 13.56 -9.88
CA VAL A 307 13.93 12.89 -10.41
C VAL A 307 12.70 13.25 -9.57
N LEU A 308 12.81 13.16 -8.25
CA LEU A 308 11.76 13.50 -7.32
C LEU A 308 11.34 14.96 -7.48
N ALA A 309 12.30 15.88 -7.54
CA ALA A 309 12.04 17.31 -7.74
C ALA A 309 11.26 17.59 -9.04
N ALA A 310 11.66 16.95 -10.15
CA ALA A 310 10.99 17.09 -11.44
C ALA A 310 9.56 16.50 -11.43
N LEU A 311 9.37 15.32 -10.84
CA LEU A 311 8.06 14.69 -10.73
C LEU A 311 7.11 15.47 -9.81
N GLN A 312 7.64 16.06 -8.73
CA GLN A 312 6.90 16.97 -7.87
C GLN A 312 6.49 18.27 -8.59
N ALA A 313 7.37 18.82 -9.43
CA ALA A 313 7.04 19.98 -10.26
C ALA A 313 5.92 19.64 -11.26
N ALA A 314 6.03 18.50 -11.96
CA ALA A 314 5.01 18.04 -12.89
C ALA A 314 3.66 17.79 -12.22
N ARG A 315 3.67 17.17 -11.03
CA ARG A 315 2.44 16.96 -10.26
C ARG A 315 1.79 18.28 -9.82
N ARG A 316 2.58 19.26 -9.38
CA ARG A 316 2.07 20.59 -9.00
C ARG A 316 1.50 21.36 -10.18
N ALA A 317 2.04 21.17 -11.38
CA ALA A 317 1.53 21.80 -12.60
C ALA A 317 0.14 21.28 -13.01
N GLY A 318 -0.23 20.07 -12.57
CA GLY A 318 -1.51 19.43 -12.90
C GLY A 318 -1.58 18.95 -14.35
N GLY A 319 -2.69 18.31 -14.70
CA GLY A 319 -2.90 17.76 -16.04
C GLY A 319 -2.23 16.40 -16.28
N GLU A 320 -2.21 15.99 -17.55
CA GLU A 320 -1.55 14.75 -17.96
C GLU A 320 -0.04 14.84 -17.77
N ILE A 321 0.59 13.76 -17.33
CA ILE A 321 2.05 13.67 -17.18
C ILE A 321 2.58 12.60 -18.13
N ARG A 322 3.54 12.96 -18.98
CA ARG A 322 4.28 12.03 -19.84
C ARG A 322 5.71 11.92 -19.34
N ILE A 323 6.16 10.71 -19.09
CA ILE A 323 7.54 10.41 -18.68
C ILE A 323 8.26 9.77 -19.86
N ASP A 324 9.31 10.43 -20.34
CA ASP A 324 10.21 9.91 -21.35
C ASP A 324 11.46 9.33 -20.67
N LEU A 325 11.68 8.03 -20.89
CA LEU A 325 12.80 7.25 -20.38
C LEU A 325 13.83 6.90 -21.46
N SER A 326 13.83 7.58 -22.62
CA SER A 326 14.77 7.33 -23.72
C SER A 326 16.24 7.46 -23.32
N GLY A 327 16.55 8.34 -22.36
CA GLY A 327 17.90 8.49 -21.81
C GLY A 327 18.20 7.60 -20.60
N ALA A 328 17.25 6.78 -20.14
CA ALA A 328 17.43 5.96 -18.94
C ALA A 328 18.22 4.68 -19.28
N CYS A 329 19.32 4.45 -18.58
CA CYS A 329 20.14 3.24 -18.76
C CYS A 329 19.81 2.15 -17.75
N ARG A 330 19.43 2.50 -16.52
CA ARG A 330 19.10 1.56 -15.44
C ARG A 330 17.88 2.03 -14.66
N VAL A 331 17.08 1.07 -14.19
CA VAL A 331 15.91 1.29 -13.31
C VAL A 331 15.83 0.19 -12.26
N ASP A 332 15.29 0.48 -11.07
CA ASP A 332 15.08 -0.53 -10.02
C ASP A 332 13.65 -0.53 -9.46
N ALA A 333 13.44 -1.36 -8.42
CA ALA A 333 12.17 -1.46 -7.73
C ALA A 333 11.78 -0.18 -6.98
N ALA A 334 12.75 0.66 -6.57
CA ALA A 334 12.48 1.94 -5.91
C ALA A 334 11.90 2.94 -6.92
N PHE A 335 12.54 3.07 -8.09
CA PHE A 335 12.03 3.93 -9.15
C PHE A 335 10.66 3.47 -9.67
N ALA A 336 10.44 2.16 -9.81
CA ALA A 336 9.11 1.64 -10.12
C ALA A 336 8.09 1.98 -9.01
N GLY A 337 8.46 1.88 -7.73
CA GLY A 337 7.63 2.30 -6.60
C GLY A 337 7.24 3.79 -6.66
N LEU A 338 8.19 4.65 -7.05
CA LEU A 338 7.94 6.08 -7.29
C LEU A 338 6.93 6.30 -8.42
N LEU A 339 7.06 5.58 -9.55
CA LEU A 339 6.12 5.66 -10.66
C LEU A 339 4.71 5.16 -10.29
N LEU A 340 4.60 4.09 -9.52
CA LEU A 340 3.30 3.61 -9.01
C LEU A 340 2.62 4.69 -8.15
N THR A 341 3.40 5.32 -7.27
CA THR A 341 2.90 6.35 -6.35
C THR A 341 2.50 7.62 -7.09
N LEU A 342 3.28 8.04 -8.08
CA LEU A 342 2.92 9.14 -8.97
C LEU A 342 1.66 8.83 -9.78
N GLY A 343 1.59 7.63 -10.38
CA GLY A 343 0.45 7.21 -11.19
C GLY A 343 -0.85 7.25 -10.39
N GLU A 344 -0.83 6.78 -9.15
CA GLU A 344 -1.99 6.87 -8.26
C GLU A 344 -2.35 8.32 -7.91
N ALA A 345 -1.36 9.17 -7.61
CA ALA A 345 -1.61 10.58 -7.31
C ALA A 345 -2.22 11.34 -8.50
N VAL A 346 -1.71 11.10 -9.71
CA VAL A 346 -2.21 11.68 -10.97
C VAL A 346 -3.63 11.19 -11.28
N ARG A 347 -3.89 9.89 -11.06
CA ARG A 347 -5.21 9.28 -11.25
C ARG A 347 -6.24 9.82 -10.28
N ARG A 348 -5.90 10.00 -8.99
CA ARG A 348 -6.79 10.62 -7.98
C ARG A 348 -7.17 12.06 -8.35
N ALA A 349 -6.31 12.77 -9.08
CA ALA A 349 -6.58 14.10 -9.62
C ALA A 349 -7.41 14.07 -10.94
N GLY A 350 -7.79 12.89 -11.44
CA GLY A 350 -8.55 12.76 -12.68
C GLY A 350 -7.71 12.85 -13.95
N HIS A 351 -6.39 12.69 -13.85
CA HIS A 351 -5.46 12.78 -14.98
C HIS A 351 -4.80 11.42 -15.29
N ARG A 352 -4.03 11.38 -16.39
CA ARG A 352 -3.32 10.18 -16.85
C ARG A 352 -1.80 10.36 -16.73
N LEU A 353 -1.13 9.30 -16.29
CA LEU A 353 0.32 9.15 -16.36
C LEU A 353 0.65 8.22 -17.53
N GLU A 354 1.55 8.65 -18.41
CA GLU A 354 2.06 7.85 -19.53
C GLU A 354 3.57 7.69 -19.38
N VAL A 355 4.09 6.47 -19.49
CA VAL A 355 5.53 6.18 -19.43
C VAL A 355 5.98 5.59 -20.77
N ARG A 356 7.00 6.17 -21.40
CA ARG A 356 7.44 5.80 -22.76
C ARG A 356 8.96 5.85 -22.92
N GLY A 357 9.45 5.36 -24.06
CA GLY A 357 10.81 5.60 -24.53
C GLY A 357 11.91 4.72 -23.91
N ALA A 358 11.64 3.94 -22.87
CA ALA A 358 12.67 3.14 -22.20
C ALA A 358 13.33 2.10 -23.14
N GLY A 359 14.66 1.96 -23.05
CA GLY A 359 15.41 0.90 -23.74
C GLY A 359 15.00 -0.51 -23.30
N ALA A 360 15.38 -1.53 -24.07
CA ALA A 360 14.88 -2.91 -23.88
C ALA A 360 15.18 -3.51 -22.48
N GLY A 361 16.32 -3.17 -21.86
CA GLY A 361 16.65 -3.57 -20.49
C GLY A 361 15.71 -2.95 -19.46
N PRO A 362 15.74 -1.61 -19.28
CA PRO A 362 14.85 -0.91 -18.37
C PRO A 362 13.36 -1.20 -18.61
N ALA A 363 12.92 -1.30 -19.87
CA ALA A 363 11.53 -1.62 -20.20
C ALA A 363 11.10 -3.01 -19.69
N ARG A 364 11.96 -4.03 -19.79
CA ARG A 364 11.67 -5.38 -19.24
C ARG A 364 11.52 -5.34 -17.72
N VAL A 365 12.42 -4.64 -17.03
CA VAL A 365 12.39 -4.50 -15.58
C VAL A 365 11.14 -3.74 -15.12
N LEU A 366 10.81 -2.60 -15.74
CA LEU A 366 9.62 -1.82 -15.40
C LEU A 366 8.33 -2.62 -15.60
N ARG A 367 8.20 -3.36 -16.72
CA ARG A 367 7.03 -4.23 -16.96
C ARG A 367 6.92 -5.34 -15.92
N ALA A 368 8.04 -5.99 -15.58
CA ALA A 368 8.07 -7.03 -14.54
C ALA A 368 7.72 -6.47 -13.15
N LEU A 369 8.03 -5.19 -12.90
CA LEU A 369 7.65 -4.42 -11.72
C LEU A 369 6.27 -3.77 -11.83
N GLY A 370 5.46 -4.15 -12.83
CA GLY A 370 4.07 -3.74 -12.97
C GLY A 370 3.84 -2.29 -13.41
N ILE A 371 4.81 -1.71 -14.13
CA ILE A 371 4.66 -0.42 -14.81
C ILE A 371 4.20 -0.67 -16.24
N GLU A 372 3.08 -0.06 -16.59
CA GLU A 372 2.58 -0.05 -17.96
C GLU A 372 3.37 0.96 -18.79
N MET A 373 3.88 0.49 -19.93
CA MET A 373 4.67 1.30 -20.86
C MET A 373 3.85 1.52 -22.12
N ALA A 374 3.74 2.77 -22.56
CA ALA A 374 3.09 3.10 -23.83
C ALA A 374 3.86 2.44 -25.01
N PRO A 375 3.13 1.95 -26.04
CA PRO A 375 3.76 1.38 -27.22
C PRO A 375 4.62 2.41 -27.94
N HIS A 376 5.74 1.96 -28.50
CA HIS A 376 6.66 2.82 -29.23
C HIS A 376 5.95 3.32 -30.51
N GLY A 377 5.69 4.63 -30.59
CA GLY A 377 5.12 5.27 -31.79
C GLY A 377 3.62 5.56 -31.78
N ALA A 378 2.89 5.41 -30.65
CA ALA A 378 1.50 5.88 -30.60
C ALA A 378 1.44 7.42 -30.56
N GLN A 379 1.13 8.04 -31.69
CA GLN A 379 0.51 9.37 -31.69
C GLN A 379 -0.84 9.28 -30.97
N PRO A 380 -1.25 10.33 -30.24
CA PRO A 380 -2.57 10.32 -29.60
C PRO A 380 -3.63 10.15 -30.70
N ALA A 381 -4.50 9.15 -30.55
CA ALA A 381 -5.68 9.02 -31.38
C ALA A 381 -6.49 10.33 -31.25
N ALA A 382 -6.60 11.06 -32.36
CA ALA A 382 -7.48 12.21 -32.44
C ALA A 382 -8.90 11.73 -32.10
N MET A 383 -9.49 12.30 -31.05
CA MET A 383 -10.91 12.16 -30.77
C MET A 383 -11.67 12.69 -32.00
N SER A 384 -12.28 11.78 -32.76
CA SER A 384 -13.30 12.13 -33.73
C SER A 384 -14.48 12.70 -32.95
N ALA A 385 -14.71 13.99 -33.10
CA ALA A 385 -15.95 14.62 -32.70
C ALA A 385 -17.05 14.10 -33.62
N ASP A 386 -18.02 13.37 -33.07
CA ASP A 386 -19.28 13.12 -33.76
C ASP A 386 -20.08 14.43 -33.85
N PRO A 387 -20.68 14.75 -35.01
CA PRO A 387 -21.49 15.93 -35.20
C PRO A 387 -22.88 15.75 -34.59
N CYS A 388 -23.34 16.79 -33.91
CA CYS A 388 -24.67 16.90 -33.31
C CYS A 388 -25.77 16.77 -34.38
N PRO A 389 -26.86 16.02 -34.15
CA PRO A 389 -27.99 16.00 -35.08
C PRO A 389 -28.92 17.20 -34.84
N SER A 390 -29.30 17.83 -35.94
CA SER A 390 -30.36 18.84 -36.07
C SER A 390 -31.76 18.25 -35.95
#